data_AF-A0A9D8G7D6-F1
#
_entry.id   AF-A0A9D8G7D6-F1
#
_cell.length_a   1.000
_cell.length_b   1.000
_cell.length_c   1.000
_cell.angle_alpha   90.00
_cell.angle_beta   90.00
_cell.angle_gamma   90.00
#
_symmetry.space_group_name_H-M   'P 1'
#
loop_
_entity.id
_entity.type
_entity.pdbx_description
1 polymer ?
#
loop_
_entity_poly.entity_id
_entity_poly.type
_entity_poly.pdbx_seq_one_letter_code
_entity_poly.pdbx_strand_id
1 'polypeptide(L)' 'WVKKRNVTHDSKLNHSYVRRPINARPDFYALWADGHTEEFSQSRLYFTNREGDKVWQLPYDMSGDFATPQLLGSTK' A
#
# COMPACT_ATOMS: atom_id res chain seq x y z
N TRP A 1 12.85 17.46 -8.82
CA TRP A 1 11.66 16.88 -8.16
C TRP A 1 11.76 17.17 -6.68
N VAL A 2 10.68 17.59 -6.01
CA VAL A 2 10.69 17.81 -4.54
C VAL A 2 9.79 16.78 -3.90
N LYS A 3 10.35 15.99 -2.97
CA LYS A 3 9.60 14.97 -2.23
C LYS A 3 8.60 15.65 -1.30
N LYS A 4 7.32 15.32 -1.45
CA LYS A 4 6.25 15.87 -0.60
C LYS A 4 6.03 15.09 0.69
N ARG A 5 6.00 13.75 0.61
CA ARG A 5 5.77 12.87 1.78
C ARG A 5 6.25 11.44 1.52
N ASN A 6 6.39 10.68 2.60
CA ASN A 6 6.31 9.22 2.56
C ASN A 6 4.85 8.81 2.79
N VAL A 7 4.44 7.64 2.30
CA VAL A 7 3.13 7.04 2.63
C VAL A 7 3.26 5.89 3.63
N THR A 8 4.41 5.20 3.63
CA THR A 8 4.81 4.20 4.64
C THR A 8 6.18 4.58 5.22
N HIS A 9 6.45 4.12 6.44
CA HIS A 9 7.74 4.26 7.12
C HIS A 9 8.04 3.00 7.94
N ASP A 10 9.32 2.79 8.26
CA ASP A 10 9.80 1.71 9.16
C ASP A 10 9.36 0.29 8.81
N SER A 11 9.08 0.02 7.53
CA SER A 11 8.78 -1.33 7.07
C SER A 11 10.03 -2.20 7.09
N LYS A 12 9.89 -3.43 7.60
CA LYS A 12 10.92 -4.47 7.53
C LYS A 12 11.05 -5.08 6.13
N LEU A 13 10.04 -4.86 5.27
CA LEU A 13 9.99 -5.40 3.91
C LEU A 13 10.22 -4.29 2.90
N ASN A 14 10.84 -4.65 1.77
CA ASN A 14 11.07 -3.73 0.66
C ASN A 14 9.75 -3.43 -0.04
N HIS A 15 9.49 -2.16 -0.32
CA HIS A 15 8.31 -1.74 -1.08
C HIS A 15 8.63 -1.61 -2.57
N SER A 16 7.76 -2.17 -3.39
CA SER A 16 7.80 -1.98 -4.85
C SER A 16 7.44 -0.55 -5.26
N TYR A 17 7.75 -0.22 -6.52
CA TYR A 17 7.36 1.07 -7.09
C TYR A 17 5.83 1.21 -7.14
N VAL A 18 5.34 2.40 -6.79
CA VAL A 18 3.92 2.71 -6.75
C VAL A 18 3.34 2.76 -8.16
N ARG A 19 2.27 1.99 -8.38
CA ARG A 19 1.51 2.00 -9.62
C ARG A 19 0.39 3.04 -9.55
N ARG A 20 0.22 3.80 -10.63
CA ARG A 20 -0.86 4.79 -10.79
C ARG A 20 -2.05 4.13 -11.49
N PRO A 21 -3.25 4.07 -10.87
CA PRO A 21 -4.44 3.56 -11.53
C PRO A 21 -4.91 4.47 -12.67
N ILE A 22 -5.47 3.87 -13.72
CA ILE A 22 -6.19 4.60 -14.77
C ILE A 22 -7.60 4.88 -14.24
N ASN A 23 -8.10 6.12 -14.39
CA ASN A 23 -9.37 6.56 -13.80
C ASN A 23 -9.45 6.38 -12.28
N ALA A 24 -8.35 6.71 -11.59
CA ALA A 24 -8.24 6.63 -10.15
C ALA A 24 -9.37 7.40 -9.45
N ARG A 25 -10.07 6.71 -8.56
CA ARG A 25 -11.00 7.36 -7.65
C ARG A 25 -10.23 8.02 -6.50
N PRO A 26 -10.76 9.07 -5.85
CA PRO A 26 -10.04 9.76 -4.77
C PRO A 26 -9.67 8.85 -3.58
N ASP A 27 -10.42 7.78 -3.36
CA ASP A 27 -10.24 6.74 -2.35
C ASP A 27 -9.25 5.63 -2.77
N PHE A 28 -8.86 5.57 -4.04
CA PHE A 28 -7.93 4.57 -4.58
C PHE A 28 -7.04 5.20 -5.66
N TYR A 29 -5.89 5.73 -5.24
CA TYR A 29 -5.06 6.61 -6.07
C TYR A 29 -3.65 6.08 -6.36
N ALA A 30 -3.16 5.17 -5.54
CA ALA A 30 -1.85 4.53 -5.72
C ALA A 30 -1.90 3.12 -5.13
N LEU A 31 -1.26 2.16 -5.81
CA LEU A 31 -1.22 0.74 -5.44
C LEU A 31 0.23 0.24 -5.48
N TRP A 32 0.66 -0.49 -4.46
CA TRP A 32 1.97 -1.14 -4.43
C TRP A 32 1.93 -2.43 -3.59
N ALA A 33 3.00 -3.20 -3.68
CA ALA A 33 3.24 -4.39 -2.86
C ALA A 33 4.54 -4.30 -2.08
N ASP A 34 4.72 -5.15 -1.08
CA ASP A 34 5.99 -5.38 -0.39
C ASP A 34 6.54 -6.80 -0.58
N GLY A 35 7.78 -7.00 -0.14
CA GLY A 35 8.42 -8.31 -0.07
C GLY A 35 9.88 -8.24 0.38
N HIS A 36 10.48 -9.40 0.63
CA HIS A 36 11.90 -9.55 0.93
C HIS A 36 12.65 -10.02 -0.33
N THR A 37 13.84 -9.46 -0.59
CA THR A 37 14.60 -9.77 -1.81
C THR A 37 15.40 -11.06 -1.70
N GLU A 38 15.82 -11.42 -0.49
CA GLU A 38 16.72 -12.57 -0.25
C GLU A 38 15.98 -13.79 0.28
N GLU A 39 14.77 -13.61 0.81
CA GLU A 39 14.00 -14.65 1.49
C GLU A 39 12.57 -14.66 0.99
N PHE A 40 11.94 -15.83 0.98
CA PHE A 40 10.52 -15.90 0.66
C PHE A 40 9.70 -15.27 1.79
N SER A 41 8.97 -14.21 1.48
CA SER A 41 8.12 -13.50 2.43
C SER A 41 6.69 -13.42 1.92
N GLN A 42 5.73 -13.25 2.84
CA GLN A 42 4.40 -12.79 2.47
C GLN A 42 4.50 -11.46 1.69
N SER A 43 3.85 -11.39 0.53
CA SER A 43 3.68 -10.15 -0.22
C SER A 43 2.29 -9.59 0.05
N ARG A 44 2.23 -8.36 0.57
CA ARG A 44 0.99 -7.67 0.91
C ARG A 44 0.71 -6.59 -0.11
N LEU A 45 -0.57 -6.36 -0.38
CA LEU A 45 -1.03 -5.29 -1.26
C LEU A 45 -1.46 -4.08 -0.45
N TYR A 46 -1.01 -2.90 -0.86
CA TYR A 46 -1.27 -1.63 -0.22
C TYR A 46 -1.84 -0.62 -1.20
N PHE A 47 -2.72 0.24 -0.73
CA PHE A 47 -3.17 1.39 -1.50
C PHE A 47 -3.38 2.63 -0.64
N THR A 48 -3.44 3.77 -1.30
CA THR A 48 -3.66 5.07 -0.64
C THR A 48 -4.65 5.93 -1.41
N ASN A 49 -5.18 6.94 -0.73
CA ASN A 49 -6.05 7.95 -1.31
C ASN A 49 -5.23 9.02 -2.05
N ARG A 50 -5.92 9.94 -2.72
CA ARG A 50 -5.28 11.00 -3.51
C ARG A 50 -4.31 11.86 -2.70
N GLU A 51 -4.67 12.17 -1.47
CA GLU A 51 -3.84 13.01 -0.60
C GLU A 51 -2.61 12.25 -0.10
N GLY A 52 -2.66 10.92 -0.02
CA GLY A 52 -1.56 10.12 0.50
C GLY A 52 -1.45 10.21 2.03
N ASP A 53 -2.55 10.48 2.74
CA ASP A 53 -2.60 10.61 4.21
C ASP A 53 -3.28 9.41 4.89
N LYS A 54 -3.76 8.44 4.10
CA LYS A 54 -4.32 7.18 4.60
C LYS A 54 -3.78 6.04 3.77
N VAL A 55 -3.27 5.02 4.44
CA VAL A 55 -2.79 3.80 3.80
C VAL A 55 -3.60 2.62 4.30
N TRP A 56 -4.06 1.83 3.34
CA TRP A 56 -4.74 0.57 3.58
C TRP A 56 -3.90 -0.59 3.08
N GLN A 57 -4.03 -1.71 3.75
CA GLN A 57 -3.44 -2.99 3.35
C GLN A 57 -4.56 -4.01 3.18
N LEU A 58 -4.50 -4.81 2.10
CA LEU A 58 -5.36 -5.99 2.02
C LEU A 58 -4.90 -7.05 3.04
N PRO A 59 -5.84 -7.77 3.67
CA PRO A 59 -5.51 -8.96 4.45
C PRO A 59 -4.73 -9.95 3.59
N TYR A 60 -3.69 -10.56 4.15
CA TYR A 60 -2.94 -11.59 3.44
C TYR A 60 -3.79 -12.84 3.25
N ASP A 61 -4.44 -13.29 4.33
CA ASP A 61 -5.40 -14.38 4.29
C ASP A 61 -6.80 -13.82 4.03
N MET A 62 -7.39 -14.16 2.89
CA MET A 62 -8.75 -13.80 2.50
C MET A 62 -9.62 -15.07 2.45
N SER A 63 -10.74 -15.07 3.16
CA SER A 63 -11.65 -16.22 3.22
C SER A 63 -12.61 -16.34 2.02
N GLY A 64 -12.52 -15.42 1.06
CA GLY A 64 -13.34 -15.37 -0.15
C GLY A 64 -12.84 -14.31 -1.11
N ASP A 65 -13.62 -14.03 -2.16
CA ASP A 65 -13.23 -13.12 -3.26
C ASP A 65 -13.01 -11.67 -2.80
N PHE A 66 -13.60 -11.30 -1.66
CA PHE A 66 -13.54 -9.95 -1.10
C PHE A 66 -13.14 -9.99 0.38
N ALA A 67 -12.35 -9.00 0.78
CA ALA A 67 -12.00 -8.75 2.17
C ALA A 67 -11.95 -7.25 2.45
N THR A 68 -12.22 -6.86 3.69
CA THR A 68 -12.15 -5.46 4.10
C THR A 68 -10.69 -5.07 4.32
N PRO A 69 -10.17 -4.01 3.64
CA PRO A 69 -8.80 -3.55 3.84
C PRO A 69 -8.57 -3.00 5.26
N GLN A 70 -7.39 -3.26 5.81
CA GLN A 70 -6.97 -2.78 7.12
C GLN A 70 -6.33 -1.41 7.00
N LEU A 71 -6.84 -0.42 7.74
CA LEU A 71 -6.23 0.90 7.81
C LEU A 71 -4.97 0.84 8.70
N LEU A 72 -3.80 1.18 8.14
CA LEU A 72 -2.52 1.13 8.86
C LEU A 72 -2.18 2.41 9.62
N GLY A 73 -3.02 3.44 9.51
CA GLY A 73 -2.82 4.75 10.11
C GLY A 73 -2.51 5.83 9.07
N SER A 74 -2.52 7.08 9.54
CA SER A 74 -2.25 8.25 8.72
C SER A 74 -0.78 8.62 8.80
N THR A 75 -0.13 8.84 7.66
CA THR A 75 1.26 9.29 7.62
C THR A 75 1.35 10.70 8.18
N LYS A 76 2.19 10.89 9.20
CA LYS A 76 2.42 12.17 9.88
C LYS A 76 3.18 13.15 8.98
#